data_AF-A0A940J5E6-F1
#
_entry.id   AF-A0A940J5E6-F1
#
_cell.length_a   1.000
_cell.length_b   1.000
_cell.length_c   1.000
_cell.angle_alpha   90.00
_cell.angle_beta   90.00
_cell.angle_gamma   90.00
#
_symmetry.space_group_name_H-M   'P 1'
#
loop_
_entity.id
_entity.type
_entity.pdbx_description
1 polymer ?
#
loop_
_entity_poly.entity_id
_entity_poly.type
_entity_poly.pdbx_seq_one_letter_code
_entity_poly.pdbx_strand_id
1 'polypeptide(L)'
;MAGGPERDHSHEAELEEQIVELMEEVDRYRTACEDTLQQLDWCIGYFTGCNKRGVARALSANRSAIRRHLLGRPEMATPETHQETAS
;
A
#
# COMPACT_ATOMS: atom_id res chain seq x y z
N MET A 1 4.30 43.58 -35.72
CA MET A 1 3.24 42.57 -35.50
C MET A 1 3.88 41.44 -34.71
N ALA A 2 3.66 41.43 -33.40
CA ALA A 2 4.29 40.47 -32.49
C ALA A 2 3.65 39.09 -32.70
N GLY A 3 4.46 38.09 -33.09
CA GLY A 3 4.06 36.68 -33.03
C GLY A 3 4.08 36.26 -31.56
N GLY A 4 2.90 36.19 -30.95
CA GLY A 4 2.70 35.70 -29.59
C GLY A 4 2.96 34.19 -29.48
N PRO A 5 3.12 33.66 -28.25
CA PRO A 5 3.60 32.32 -28.00
C PRO A 5 2.47 31.29 -28.21
N GLU A 6 2.25 30.85 -29.44
CA GLU A 6 1.33 29.72 -29.73
C GLU A 6 1.93 28.34 -29.35
N ARG A 7 3.02 28.29 -28.58
CA ARG A 7 3.85 27.09 -28.37
C ARG A 7 3.80 26.46 -26.96
N ASP A 8 2.81 26.79 -26.12
CA ASP A 8 2.77 26.26 -24.73
C ASP A 8 1.56 25.35 -24.44
N HIS A 9 0.37 25.70 -24.93
CA HIS A 9 -0.87 25.00 -24.54
C HIS A 9 -1.00 23.55 -25.03
N SER A 10 -0.35 23.18 -26.13
CA SER A 10 -0.35 21.78 -26.59
C SER A 10 0.50 20.90 -25.68
N HIS A 11 1.63 21.43 -25.20
CA HIS A 11 2.51 20.68 -24.31
C HIS A 11 1.91 20.61 -22.91
N GLU A 12 1.29 21.70 -22.43
CA GLU A 12 0.53 21.70 -21.17
C GLU A 12 -0.57 20.63 -21.17
N ALA A 13 -1.34 20.50 -22.26
CA ALA A 13 -2.38 19.48 -22.38
C ALA A 13 -1.81 18.04 -22.40
N GLU A 14 -0.71 17.81 -23.12
CA GLU A 14 -0.01 16.51 -23.14
C GLU A 14 0.56 16.12 -21.77
N LEU A 15 1.08 17.11 -21.02
CA LEU A 15 1.56 16.89 -19.65
C LEU A 15 0.40 16.60 -18.68
N GLU A 16 -0.72 17.30 -18.80
CA GLU A 16 -1.91 17.02 -18.00
C GLU A 16 -2.43 15.59 -18.23
N GLU A 17 -2.48 15.15 -19.50
CA GLU A 17 -2.87 13.77 -19.84
C GLU A 17 -1.90 12.74 -19.23
N GLN A 18 -0.59 12.96 -19.37
CA GLN A 18 0.43 12.08 -18.76
C GLN A 18 0.33 12.04 -17.23
N ILE A 19 0.03 13.17 -16.59
CA ILE A 19 -0.16 13.24 -15.13
C ILE A 19 -1.38 12.41 -14.73
N VAL A 20 -2.50 12.51 -15.45
CA VAL A 20 -3.70 11.72 -15.17
C VAL A 20 -3.42 10.23 -15.31
N GLU A 21 -2.79 9.80 -16.41
CA GLU A 21 -2.42 8.39 -16.61
C GLU A 21 -1.50 7.86 -15.50
N LEU A 22 -0.50 8.65 -15.11
CA LEU A 22 0.43 8.27 -14.05
C LEU A 22 -0.28 8.17 -12.68
N MET A 23 -1.22 9.08 -12.39
CA MET A 23 -2.02 9.02 -11.16
C MET A 23 -2.91 7.77 -11.13
N GLU A 24 -3.57 7.44 -12.23
CA GLU A 24 -4.38 6.22 -12.34
C GLU A 24 -3.54 4.95 -12.14
N GLU A 25 -2.33 4.93 -12.69
CA GLU A 25 -1.41 3.81 -12.53
C GLU A 25 -0.91 3.69 -11.08
N VAL A 26 -0.59 4.81 -10.42
CA VAL A 26 -0.24 4.83 -8.99
C VAL A 26 -1.38 4.29 -8.13
N ASP A 27 -2.62 4.71 -8.39
CA ASP A 27 -3.79 4.24 -7.64
C ASP A 27 -4.02 2.75 -7.85
N ARG A 28 -3.87 2.26 -9.08
CA ARG A 28 -3.97 0.82 -9.40
C ARG A 28 -2.93 0.01 -8.63
N TYR A 29 -1.67 0.47 -8.60
CA TYR A 29 -0.61 -0.19 -7.83
C TYR A 29 -0.86 -0.14 -6.33
N ARG A 30 -1.40 0.99 -5.84
CA ARG A 30 -1.78 1.13 -4.43
C ARG A 30 -2.83 0.10 -4.03
N THR A 31 -3.91 -0.02 -4.81
CA THR A 31 -4.96 -1.03 -4.57
C THR A 31 -4.39 -2.44 -4.59
N ALA A 32 -3.58 -2.78 -5.60
CA ALA A 32 -2.95 -4.11 -5.68
C ALA A 32 -2.04 -4.41 -4.47
N CYS A 33 -1.33 -3.40 -3.95
CA CYS A 33 -0.54 -3.55 -2.73
C CYS A 33 -1.42 -3.78 -1.50
N GLU A 34 -2.52 -3.03 -1.35
CA GLU A 34 -3.47 -3.19 -0.25
C GLU A 34 -4.12 -4.59 -0.26
N ASP A 35 -4.55 -5.07 -1.43
CA ASP A 35 -5.10 -6.42 -1.62
C ASP A 35 -4.10 -7.51 -1.24
N THR A 36 -2.84 -7.36 -1.66
CA THR A 36 -1.76 -8.30 -1.34
C THR A 36 -1.51 -8.35 0.18
N LEU A 37 -1.54 -7.20 0.86
CA LEU A 37 -1.39 -7.16 2.33
C LEU A 37 -2.54 -7.87 3.04
N GLN A 38 -3.77 -7.76 2.53
CA GLN A 38 -4.93 -8.46 3.06
C GLN A 38 -4.82 -9.99 2.84
N GLN A 39 -4.27 -10.43 1.71
CA GLN A 39 -3.99 -11.85 1.49
C GLN A 39 -2.94 -12.37 2.48
N LEU A 40 -1.91 -11.58 2.80
CA LEU A 40 -0.93 -11.93 3.82
C LEU A 40 -1.57 -12.07 5.21
N ASP A 41 -2.51 -11.19 5.57
CA ASP A 41 -3.27 -11.31 6.82
C ASP A 41 -4.04 -12.62 6.90
N TRP A 42 -4.70 -13.02 5.81
CA TRP A 42 -5.39 -14.30 5.74
C TRP A 42 -4.44 -15.50 5.92
N CYS A 43 -3.29 -15.47 5.24
CA CYS A 43 -2.24 -16.49 5.38
C CYS A 43 -1.70 -16.58 6.82
N ILE A 44 -1.45 -15.43 7.46
CA ILE A 44 -1.00 -15.38 8.87
C ILE A 44 -2.03 -16.03 9.78
N GLY A 45 -3.32 -15.72 9.61
CA GLY A 45 -4.41 -16.35 10.36
C GLY A 45 -4.46 -17.87 10.16
N TYR A 46 -4.36 -18.31 8.91
CA TYR A 46 -4.33 -19.74 8.56
C TYR A 46 -3.15 -20.47 9.23
N PHE A 47 -1.93 -19.95 9.11
CA PHE A 47 -0.74 -20.58 9.71
C PHE A 47 -0.75 -20.55 11.24
N THR A 48 -1.39 -19.55 11.84
CA THR A 48 -1.60 -19.50 13.30
C THR A 48 -2.56 -20.62 13.74
N GLY A 49 -3.67 -20.82 13.02
CA GLY A 49 -4.63 -21.91 13.26
C GLY A 49 -4.04 -23.31 13.06
N CYS A 50 -3.12 -23.47 12.10
CA CYS A 50 -2.42 -24.74 11.86
C CYS A 50 -1.17 -24.96 12.76
N ASN A 51 -1.02 -24.19 13.83
CA ASN A 51 0.09 -24.23 14.79
C ASN A 51 1.50 -24.03 14.16
N LYS A 52 1.59 -23.42 12.97
CA LYS A 52 2.85 -23.06 12.28
C LYS A 52 3.30 -21.64 12.68
N ARG A 53 3.46 -21.43 13.99
CA ARG A 53 3.69 -20.10 14.59
C ARG A 53 4.95 -19.40 14.08
N GLY A 54 6.01 -20.15 13.77
CA GLY A 54 7.24 -19.58 13.19
C GLY A 54 7.03 -18.94 11.82
N VAL A 55 6.24 -19.59 10.96
CA VAL A 55 5.90 -19.07 9.63
C VAL A 55 4.99 -17.85 9.74
N ALA A 56 3.98 -17.91 10.62
CA ALA A 56 3.09 -16.78 10.89
C ALA A 56 3.86 -15.55 11.38
N ARG A 57 4.84 -15.73 12.28
CA ARG A 57 5.68 -14.64 12.79
C ARG A 57 6.56 -14.02 11.71
N ALA A 58 7.17 -14.84 10.84
CA ALA A 58 7.97 -14.35 9.72
C ALA A 58 7.12 -13.56 8.71
N LEU A 59 5.92 -14.08 8.37
CA LEU A 59 4.98 -13.39 7.48
C LEU A 59 4.49 -12.07 8.07
N SER A 60 4.22 -12.03 9.37
CA SER A 60 3.83 -10.79 10.06
C SER A 60 4.94 -9.72 9.96
N ALA A 61 6.19 -10.09 10.24
CA ALA A 61 7.32 -9.16 10.09
C ALA A 61 7.49 -8.65 8.65
N ASN A 62 7.35 -9.54 7.66
CA ASN A 62 7.41 -9.17 6.25
C ASN A 62 6.28 -8.21 5.87
N ARG A 63 5.04 -8.50 6.31
CA ARG A 63 3.88 -7.63 6.08
C ARG A 63 4.11 -6.24 6.65
N SER A 64 4.62 -6.14 7.88
CA SER A 64 4.91 -4.85 8.53
C SER A 64 5.95 -4.04 7.75
N ALA A 65 7.01 -4.69 7.26
CA ALA A 65 8.02 -4.05 6.42
C ALA A 65 7.42 -3.54 5.10
N ILE A 66 6.68 -4.40 4.38
CA ILE A 66 6.03 -4.06 3.11
C ILE A 66 5.07 -2.88 3.30
N ARG A 67 4.21 -2.91 4.34
CA ARG A 67 3.27 -1.83 4.65
C ARG A 67 3.99 -0.51 4.93
N ARG A 68 5.08 -0.54 5.71
CA ARG A 68 5.86 0.65 6.04
C ARG A 68 6.51 1.27 4.80
N HIS A 69 7.09 0.44 3.93
CA HIS A 69 7.83 0.90 2.75
C HIS A 69 6.93 1.32 1.58
N LEU A 70 5.81 0.63 1.36
CA LEU A 70 4.93 0.91 0.20
C LEU A 70 3.82 1.92 0.50
N LEU A 71 3.24 1.91 1.70
CA LEU A 71 2.10 2.78 2.01
C LEU A 71 2.49 4.04 2.79
N GLY A 72 3.77 4.20 3.15
CA GLY A 72 4.29 5.35 3.90
C GLY A 72 3.59 5.59 5.24
N ARG A 73 2.74 4.67 5.70
CA ARG A 73 1.97 4.77 6.95
C ARG A 73 2.70 4.00 8.05
N PRO A 74 2.89 4.61 9.23
CA PRO A 74 3.29 3.84 10.41
C PRO A 74 2.22 2.79 10.71
N GLU A 75 2.70 1.63 11.15
CA GLU A 75 1.90 0.48 11.53
C GLU A 75 0.90 0.89 12.63
N MET A 76 -0.39 0.83 12.33
CA MET A 76 -1.42 0.97 13.36
C MET A 76 -1.41 -0.34 14.14
N ALA A 77 -1.16 -0.26 15.45
CA ALA A 77 -1.05 -1.41 16.32
C ALA A 77 -2.25 -2.36 16.11
N THR A 78 -1.96 -3.63 15.85
CA THR A 78 -2.99 -4.67 15.89
C THR A 78 -3.58 -4.74 17.29
N PRO A 79 -4.90 -4.98 17.45
CA PRO A 79 -5.51 -5.17 18.76
C PRO A 79 -5.10 -6.56 19.30
N GLU A 80 -3.85 -6.70 19.73
CA GLU A 80 -3.36 -7.87 20.47
C GLU A 80 -2.93 -7.46 21.89
N THR A 81 -3.69 -6.58 22.54
CA THR A 81 -3.47 -6.23 23.97
C THR A 81 -4.78 -6.18 24.76
N HIS A 82 -5.57 -7.24 24.65
CA HIS A 82 -6.47 -7.67 25.71
C HIS A 82 -6.10 -9.10 26.14
N GLN A 83 -4.86 -9.27 26.61
CA GLN A 83 -4.58 -10.36 27.55
C GLN A 83 -4.97 -9.88 28.94
N GLU A 84 -6.03 -10.52 29.46
CA GLU A 84 -6.26 -10.86 30.87
C GLU A 84 -5.41 -10.12 31.90
N THR A 85 -6.00 -9.10 32.52
CA THR A 85 -5.75 -8.80 33.92
C THR A 85 -7.07 -8.60 34.63
N ALA A 86 -7.57 -9.65 35.28
CA ALA A 86 -8.32 -9.56 36.53
C ALA A 86 -8.41 -10.97 37.12
N SER A 87 -7.41 -11.28 37.96
CA SER A 87 -7.56 -12.24 39.07
C SER A 87 -8.51 -11.69 40.12
#